data_AF-A0A7Y1T9B3-F1
#
_entry.id   AF-A0A7Y1T9B3-F1
#
_cell.length_a   1.000
_cell.length_b   1.000
_cell.length_c   1.000
_cell.angle_alpha   90.00
_cell.angle_beta   90.00
_cell.angle_gamma   90.00
#
_symmetry.space_group_name_H-M   'P 1'
#
loop_
_entity.id
_entity.type
_entity.pdbx_description
1 polymer ?
#
loop_
_entity_poly.entity_id
_entity_poly.type
_entity_poly.pdbx_seq_one_letter_code
_entity_poly.pdbx_strand_id
1 'polypeptide(L)'
;MPALLVEHSAAPLAQAVPAMLARGFDQRRYGDLPRWQQALDALPDIFPTKVSLSADVVTAGNASDLASPAQREQLEQALRGLHPWRKGPFDFFGIHIDTEWRSDLKWRRLAGEIEPLQGKRVLDVGCGNGYHCWRMAGAGANFVLGIDPTPLFLMQFWALQKYLGEQRVWLLPARCEELPAALEAFDTVFSMGVL
;
A
#
# COMPACT_ATOMS: atom_id res chain seq x y z
N MET A 1 1.30 10.41 -9.61
CA MET A 1 -0.07 9.91 -9.33
C MET A 1 -1.18 10.59 -10.13
N PRO A 2 -1.44 11.92 -10.09
CA PRO A 2 -2.54 12.51 -10.88
C PRO A 2 -2.41 12.33 -12.40
N ALA A 3 -1.19 12.44 -12.96
CA ALA A 3 -0.94 12.15 -14.37
C ALA A 3 -1.25 10.68 -14.74
N LEU A 4 -0.82 9.72 -13.90
CA LEU A 4 -1.13 8.29 -14.08
C LEU A 4 -2.65 8.03 -14.08
N LEU A 5 -3.39 8.70 -13.20
CA LEU A 5 -4.86 8.58 -13.18
C LEU A 5 -5.48 9.10 -14.48
N VAL A 6 -4.97 10.21 -15.03
CA VAL A 6 -5.41 10.72 -16.34
C VAL A 6 -5.07 9.74 -17.46
N GLU A 7 -3.85 9.20 -17.46
CA GLU A 7 -3.39 8.18 -18.42
C GLU A 7 -4.26 6.91 -18.40
N HIS A 8 -4.81 6.56 -17.24
CA HIS A 8 -5.71 5.42 -17.06
C HIS A 8 -7.21 5.77 -17.14
N SER A 9 -7.56 6.90 -17.75
CA SER A 9 -8.94 7.36 -17.97
C SER A 9 -9.74 7.70 -16.71
N ALA A 10 -9.06 7.97 -15.59
CA ALA A 10 -9.65 8.37 -14.31
C ALA A 10 -9.49 9.89 -14.03
N ALA A 11 -9.68 10.74 -15.05
CA ALA A 11 -9.48 12.18 -14.92
C ALA A 11 -10.34 12.87 -13.83
N PRO A 12 -11.64 12.54 -13.65
CA PRO A 12 -12.43 13.08 -12.54
C PRO A 12 -11.84 12.74 -11.17
N LEU A 13 -11.30 11.53 -11.02
CA LEU A 13 -10.64 11.12 -9.78
C LEU A 13 -9.33 11.89 -9.57
N ALA A 14 -8.54 12.09 -10.63
CA ALA A 14 -7.33 12.89 -10.57
C ALA A 14 -7.59 14.32 -10.04
N GLN A 15 -8.71 14.93 -10.40
CA GLN A 15 -9.13 16.25 -9.91
C GLN A 15 -9.54 16.23 -8.43
N ALA A 16 -10.11 15.13 -7.94
CA ALA A 16 -10.55 14.98 -6.55
C ALA A 16 -9.40 14.68 -5.57
N VAL A 17 -8.27 14.16 -6.07
CA VAL A 17 -7.11 13.74 -5.26
C VAL A 17 -6.65 14.79 -4.24
N PRO A 18 -6.40 16.07 -4.59
CA PRO A 18 -5.90 17.05 -3.62
C PRO A 18 -6.84 17.22 -2.42
N ALA A 19 -8.16 17.23 -2.67
CA ALA A 19 -9.16 17.34 -1.61
C ALA A 19 -9.23 16.08 -0.74
N MET A 20 -9.09 14.89 -1.34
CA MET A 20 -9.00 13.63 -0.61
C MET A 20 -7.79 13.62 0.32
N LEU A 21 -6.60 13.97 -0.18
CA LEU A 21 -5.37 14.04 0.61
C LEU A 21 -5.49 15.04 1.77
N ALA A 22 -6.00 16.25 1.50
CA ALA A 22 -6.17 17.27 2.53
C ALA A 22 -7.10 16.80 3.66
N ARG A 23 -8.21 16.11 3.32
CA ARG A 23 -9.15 15.55 4.30
C ARG A 23 -8.58 14.34 5.04
N GLY A 24 -7.87 13.47 4.33
CA GLY A 24 -7.28 12.23 4.82
C GLY A 24 -6.13 12.44 5.80
N PHE A 25 -5.40 13.55 5.65
CA PHE A 25 -4.25 13.89 6.50
C PHE A 25 -4.48 15.15 7.34
N ASP A 26 -5.74 15.45 7.66
CA ASP A 26 -6.06 16.56 8.57
C ASP A 26 -5.73 16.19 10.02
N GLN A 27 -4.67 16.80 10.57
CA GLN A 27 -4.23 16.57 11.96
C GLN A 27 -5.29 16.94 12.99
N ARG A 28 -6.25 17.82 12.67
CA ARG A 28 -7.38 18.14 13.55
C ARG A 28 -8.35 16.98 13.71
N ARG A 29 -8.39 16.08 12.71
CA ARG A 29 -9.23 14.87 12.70
C ARG A 29 -8.50 13.66 13.28
N TYR A 30 -7.17 13.61 13.13
CA TYR A 30 -6.36 12.43 13.47
C TYR A 30 -5.20 12.82 14.38
N GLY A 31 -5.40 12.71 15.70
CA GLY A 31 -4.41 13.11 16.71
C GLY A 31 -3.10 12.31 16.68
N ASP A 32 -3.13 11.05 16.24
CA ASP A 32 -1.94 10.21 16.08
C ASP A 32 -1.13 10.51 14.80
N LEU A 33 -1.67 11.31 13.88
CA LEU A 33 -1.05 11.53 12.58
C LEU A 33 0.39 12.08 12.66
N PRO A 34 0.71 13.06 13.53
CA PRO A 34 2.09 13.52 13.71
C PRO A 34 3.04 12.40 14.15
N ARG A 35 2.58 11.49 15.02
CA ARG A 35 3.37 10.35 15.50
C ARG A 35 3.68 9.37 14.37
N TRP A 36 2.70 9.07 13.50
CA TRP A 36 2.91 8.20 12.35
C TRP A 36 3.79 8.84 11.28
N GLN A 37 3.64 10.16 11.06
CA GLN A 37 4.52 10.89 10.15
C GLN A 37 5.97 10.86 10.64
N GLN A 38 6.20 11.09 11.93
CA GLN A 38 7.54 11.00 12.51
C GLN A 38 8.15 9.60 12.35
N ALA A 39 7.34 8.55 12.52
CA ALA A 39 7.79 7.18 12.30
C ALA A 39 8.18 6.92 10.83
N LEU A 40 7.42 7.48 9.88
CA LEU A 40 7.71 7.40 8.46
C LEU A 40 8.99 8.18 8.09
N ASP A 41 9.15 9.39 8.63
CA ASP A 41 10.32 10.24 8.39
C ASP A 41 11.60 9.64 8.99
N ALA A 42 11.48 8.85 10.07
CA ALA A 42 12.59 8.15 10.71
C ALA A 42 13.09 6.92 9.92
N LEU A 43 12.39 6.51 8.86
CA LEU A 43 12.82 5.39 8.02
C LEU A 43 14.17 5.71 7.34
N PRO A 44 15.22 4.91 7.58
CA PRO A 44 16.53 5.16 6.98
C PRO A 44 16.51 5.02 5.46
N ASP A 45 17.42 5.72 4.78
CA ASP A 45 17.62 5.51 3.36
C ASP A 45 18.43 4.22 3.15
N ILE A 46 17.76 3.21 2.60
CA ILE A 46 18.33 1.90 2.27
C ILE A 46 17.93 1.57 0.83
N PHE A 47 18.90 1.12 0.02
CA PHE A 47 18.65 0.70 -1.34
C PHE A 47 18.50 -0.83 -1.38
N PRO A 48 17.30 -1.37 -1.67
CA PRO A 48 17.09 -2.81 -1.66
C PRO A 48 17.75 -3.48 -2.86
N THR A 49 18.43 -4.60 -2.61
CA THR A 49 18.97 -5.46 -3.67
C THR A 49 17.95 -6.49 -4.19
N LYS A 50 16.83 -6.63 -3.48
CA LYS A 50 15.75 -7.57 -3.82
C LYS A 50 14.39 -6.94 -3.52
N VAL A 51 13.47 -7.06 -4.46
CA VAL A 51 12.06 -6.73 -4.24
C VAL A 51 11.21 -7.90 -4.72
N SER A 52 10.19 -8.29 -3.94
CA SER A 52 9.28 -9.38 -4.30
C SER A 52 7.84 -9.02 -3.96
N LEU A 53 6.99 -9.02 -4.98
CA LEU A 53 5.55 -8.73 -4.86
C LEU A 53 4.68 -9.98 -5.15
N SER A 54 5.23 -10.97 -5.85
CA SER A 54 4.51 -12.18 -6.26
C SER A 54 4.49 -13.27 -5.18
N ALA A 55 5.45 -13.23 -4.25
CA ALA A 55 5.51 -14.14 -3.10
C ALA A 55 4.47 -13.79 -2.02
N ASP A 56 4.21 -14.74 -1.12
CA ASP A 56 3.28 -14.55 -0.01
C ASP A 56 3.71 -13.46 0.97
N VAL A 57 5.02 -13.33 1.19
CA VAL A 57 5.60 -12.20 1.91
C VAL A 57 5.99 -11.15 0.89
N VAL A 58 5.45 -9.93 1.02
CA VAL A 58 5.90 -8.80 0.22
C VAL A 58 7.22 -8.31 0.82
N THR A 59 8.29 -8.35 0.02
CA THR A 59 9.66 -8.16 0.50
C THR A 59 10.29 -6.90 -0.09
N ALA A 60 10.84 -6.07 0.80
CA ALA A 60 11.68 -4.91 0.50
C ALA A 60 13.10 -5.15 1.01
N GLY A 61 14.00 -5.54 0.11
CA GLY A 61 15.41 -5.78 0.36
C GLY A 61 15.74 -7.11 1.04
N ASN A 62 17.03 -7.28 1.37
CA ASN A 62 17.55 -8.36 2.18
C ASN A 62 18.29 -7.80 3.41
N ALA A 63 18.53 -8.64 4.42
CA ALA A 63 19.30 -8.24 5.61
C ALA A 63 20.72 -7.73 5.29
N SER A 64 21.34 -8.21 4.21
CA SER A 64 22.66 -7.76 3.74
C SER A 64 22.68 -6.33 3.22
N ASP A 65 21.52 -5.74 2.93
CA ASP A 65 21.42 -4.35 2.43
C ASP A 65 21.57 -3.33 3.58
N LEU A 66 21.47 -3.78 4.83
CA LEU A 66 21.68 -2.96 6.01
C LEU A 66 23.18 -2.75 6.25
N ALA A 67 23.62 -1.50 6.31
CA ALA A 67 25.02 -1.14 6.49
C ALA A 67 25.53 -1.42 7.91
N SER A 68 24.65 -1.44 8.91
CA SER A 68 25.04 -1.66 10.32
C SER A 68 23.88 -2.15 11.20
N PRO A 69 24.18 -2.73 12.38
CA PRO A 69 23.18 -3.03 13.39
C PRO A 69 22.39 -1.80 13.85
N ALA A 70 23.01 -0.61 13.90
CA ALA A 70 22.32 0.62 14.28
C ALA A 70 21.27 1.04 13.25
N GLN A 71 21.55 0.85 11.94
CA GLN A 71 20.56 1.11 10.88
C GLN A 71 19.38 0.12 10.96
N ARG A 72 19.66 -1.14 11.31
CA ARG A 72 18.62 -2.15 11.58
C ARG A 72 17.72 -1.72 12.74
N GLU A 73 18.31 -1.27 13.84
CA GLU A 73 17.57 -0.80 15.01
C GLU A 73 16.72 0.43 14.69
N GLN A 74 17.26 1.42 13.97
CA GLN A 74 16.50 2.58 13.50
C GLN A 74 15.30 2.16 12.65
N LEU A 75 15.50 1.26 11.69
CA LEU A 75 14.43 0.72 10.86
C LEU A 75 13.35 0.02 11.69
N GLU A 76 13.75 -0.84 12.63
CA GLU A 76 12.81 -1.55 13.50
C GLU A 76 11.99 -0.59 14.38
N GLN A 77 12.63 0.41 14.97
CA GLN A 77 11.96 1.44 15.79
C GLN A 77 10.95 2.24 14.96
N ALA A 78 11.33 2.67 13.75
CA ALA A 78 10.45 3.37 12.82
C ALA A 78 9.22 2.50 12.44
N LEU A 79 9.44 1.24 12.06
CA LEU A 79 8.37 0.30 11.71
C LEU A 79 7.43 0.01 12.89
N ARG A 80 7.97 -0.04 14.12
CA ARG A 80 7.16 -0.18 15.35
C ARG A 80 6.29 1.05 15.60
N GLY A 81 6.76 2.24 15.25
CA GLY A 81 5.98 3.48 15.30
C GLY A 81 4.69 3.43 14.47
N LEU A 82 4.64 2.55 13.46
CA LEU A 82 3.49 2.33 12.59
C LEU A 82 2.58 1.17 13.05
N HIS A 83 2.73 0.64 14.27
CA HIS A 83 1.76 -0.30 14.82
C HIS A 83 0.38 0.35 15.08
N PRO A 84 -0.72 -0.44 14.99
CA PRO A 84 -0.74 -1.87 14.67
C PRO A 84 -0.70 -2.21 13.17
N TRP A 85 0.07 -3.23 12.80
CA TRP A 85 0.11 -3.81 11.47
C TRP A 85 -0.91 -4.95 11.37
N ARG A 86 -2.00 -4.73 10.61
CA ARG A 86 -3.13 -5.67 10.55
C ARG A 86 -3.08 -6.63 9.36
N LYS A 87 -2.82 -6.15 8.14
CA LYS A 87 -2.77 -6.98 6.91
C LYS A 87 -1.32 -7.18 6.48
N GLY A 88 -0.98 -8.38 5.99
CA GLY A 88 0.37 -8.77 5.58
C GLY A 88 0.49 -10.29 5.35
N PRO A 89 1.70 -10.88 5.43
CA PRO A 89 2.91 -10.34 6.05
C PRO A 89 3.82 -9.50 5.12
N PHE A 90 4.77 -8.79 5.73
CA PHE A 90 5.83 -8.05 5.04
C PHE A 90 7.22 -8.45 5.54
N ASP A 91 8.25 -8.22 4.73
CA ASP A 91 9.65 -8.30 5.15
C ASP A 91 10.39 -7.03 4.71
N PHE A 92 11.00 -6.34 5.67
CA PHE A 92 11.84 -5.17 5.44
C PHE A 92 13.27 -5.52 5.81
N PHE A 93 14.11 -5.80 4.81
CA PHE A 93 15.54 -6.05 5.01
C PHE A 93 15.79 -7.14 6.07
N GLY A 94 15.01 -8.22 6.07
CA GLY A 94 15.07 -9.31 7.05
C GLY A 94 14.45 -9.01 8.41
N ILE A 95 13.69 -7.92 8.54
CA ILE A 95 12.76 -7.69 9.65
C ILE A 95 11.38 -8.14 9.18
N HIS A 96 10.93 -9.27 9.72
CA HIS A 96 9.61 -9.81 9.41
C HIS A 96 8.52 -9.10 10.21
N ILE A 97 7.55 -8.52 9.50
CA ILE A 97 6.36 -7.92 10.10
C ILE A 97 5.25 -8.97 10.08
N ASP A 98 5.14 -9.69 11.20
CA ASP A 98 4.04 -10.63 11.43
C ASP A 98 2.78 -9.85 11.80
N THR A 99 1.80 -9.90 10.90
CA THR A 99 0.57 -9.12 10.98
C THR A 99 -0.56 -9.94 11.57
N GLU A 100 -1.53 -9.26 12.21
CA GLU A 100 -2.73 -9.88 12.76
C GLU A 100 -3.42 -10.85 11.77
N TRP A 101 -3.53 -10.46 10.50
CA TRP A 101 -4.15 -11.23 9.45
C TRP A 101 -3.14 -11.85 8.50
N ARG A 102 -3.23 -13.17 8.35
CA ARG A 102 -2.61 -13.94 7.26
C ARG A 102 -3.30 -13.67 5.93
N SER A 103 -3.03 -12.48 5.40
CA SER A 103 -3.66 -11.96 4.18
C SER A 103 -3.17 -12.71 2.94
N ASP A 104 -1.99 -13.32 3.03
CA ASP A 104 -1.44 -14.30 2.09
C ASP A 104 -2.33 -15.53 1.93
N LEU A 105 -2.88 -16.08 3.02
CA LEU A 105 -3.79 -17.22 2.95
C LEU A 105 -5.06 -16.88 2.18
N LYS A 106 -5.60 -15.67 2.37
CA LYS A 106 -6.75 -15.19 1.59
C LYS A 106 -6.38 -15.08 0.11
N TRP A 107 -5.23 -14.47 -0.19
CA TRP A 107 -4.78 -14.31 -1.56
C TRP A 107 -4.58 -15.65 -2.27
N ARG A 108 -3.94 -16.64 -1.62
CA ARG A 108 -3.75 -17.99 -2.20
C ARG A 108 -5.06 -18.67 -2.59
N ARG A 109 -6.12 -18.48 -1.80
CA ARG A 109 -7.45 -19.02 -2.12
C ARG A 109 -8.12 -18.29 -3.28
N LEU A 110 -7.82 -17.00 -3.44
CA LEU A 110 -8.47 -16.14 -4.42
C LEU A 110 -7.77 -16.14 -5.79
N ALA A 111 -6.44 -16.14 -5.81
CA ALA A 111 -5.65 -15.87 -7.01
C ALA A 111 -5.86 -16.88 -8.15
N GLY A 112 -6.26 -18.12 -7.83
CA GLY A 112 -6.59 -19.15 -8.82
C GLY A 112 -8.04 -19.12 -9.32
N GLU A 113 -8.91 -18.36 -8.67
CA GLU A 113 -10.36 -18.35 -8.91
C GLU A 113 -10.85 -17.04 -9.58
N ILE A 114 -9.95 -16.09 -9.80
CA ILE A 114 -10.23 -14.81 -10.46
C ILE A 114 -9.72 -14.79 -11.90
N GLU A 115 -10.25 -13.87 -12.72
CA GLU A 115 -9.65 -13.59 -14.02
C GLU A 115 -8.19 -13.16 -13.87
N PRO A 116 -7.30 -13.53 -14.81
CA PRO A 116 -5.92 -13.09 -14.80
C PRO A 116 -5.81 -11.56 -14.76
N LEU A 117 -5.03 -11.05 -13.80
CA LEU A 117 -4.81 -9.61 -13.64
C LEU A 117 -3.78 -9.03 -14.60
N GLN A 118 -3.14 -9.86 -15.44
CA GLN A 118 -2.12 -9.42 -16.38
C GLN A 118 -2.63 -8.27 -17.27
N GLY A 119 -1.99 -7.11 -17.17
CA GLY A 119 -2.33 -5.92 -17.95
C GLY A 119 -3.55 -5.13 -17.45
N LYS A 120 -4.24 -5.59 -16.40
CA LYS A 120 -5.48 -4.96 -15.90
C LYS A 120 -5.20 -3.73 -15.04
N ARG A 121 -6.14 -2.79 -15.06
CA ARG A 121 -6.30 -1.71 -14.08
C ARG A 121 -7.23 -2.19 -12.97
N VAL A 122 -6.74 -2.16 -11.74
CA VAL A 122 -7.43 -2.74 -10.59
C VAL A 122 -7.75 -1.67 -9.55
N LEU A 123 -8.96 -1.72 -9.00
CA LEU A 123 -9.36 -0.96 -7.81
C LEU A 123 -9.55 -1.92 -6.63
N ASP A 124 -8.92 -1.64 -5.49
CA ASP A 124 -9.13 -2.36 -4.23
C ASP A 124 -9.80 -1.45 -3.19
N VAL A 125 -11.07 -1.73 -2.89
CA VAL A 125 -11.91 -0.95 -1.98
C VAL A 125 -11.74 -1.48 -0.55
N GLY A 126 -11.39 -0.59 0.38
CA GLY A 126 -11.06 -1.00 1.75
C GLY A 126 -9.75 -1.78 1.80
N CYS A 127 -8.77 -1.35 1.00
CA CYS A 127 -7.51 -2.04 0.79
C CYS A 127 -6.68 -2.18 2.07
N GLY A 128 -6.98 -1.42 3.13
CA GLY A 128 -6.14 -1.36 4.32
C GLY A 128 -4.77 -0.79 3.95
N ASN A 129 -3.70 -1.43 4.42
CA ASN A 129 -2.32 -0.98 4.15
C ASN A 129 -1.77 -1.39 2.77
N GLY A 130 -2.63 -1.90 1.88
CA GLY A 130 -2.26 -2.20 0.50
C GLY A 130 -1.58 -3.55 0.27
N TYR A 131 -1.53 -4.47 1.25
CA TYR A 131 -0.96 -5.81 1.05
C TYR A 131 -1.45 -6.47 -0.25
N HIS A 132 -2.77 -6.52 -0.46
CA HIS A 132 -3.35 -7.13 -1.66
C HIS A 132 -3.06 -6.31 -2.92
N CYS A 133 -2.98 -4.99 -2.83
CA CYS A 133 -2.57 -4.15 -3.96
C CYS A 133 -1.17 -4.53 -4.50
N TRP A 134 -0.22 -4.78 -3.59
CA TRP A 134 1.12 -5.27 -3.97
C TRP A 134 1.04 -6.64 -4.64
N ARG A 135 0.26 -7.58 -4.10
CA ARG A 135 0.07 -8.92 -4.69
C ARG A 135 -0.57 -8.84 -6.08
N MET A 136 -1.51 -7.94 -6.30
CA MET A 136 -2.13 -7.70 -7.61
C MET A 136 -1.11 -7.19 -8.64
N ALA A 137 -0.23 -6.26 -8.25
CA ALA A 137 0.88 -5.83 -9.11
C ALA A 137 1.90 -6.94 -9.38
N GLY A 138 2.18 -7.78 -8.38
CA GLY A 138 2.99 -9.00 -8.51
C GLY A 138 2.35 -10.07 -9.41
N ALA A 139 1.02 -10.06 -9.54
CA ALA A 139 0.25 -10.92 -10.46
C ALA A 139 0.10 -10.32 -11.87
N GLY A 140 0.80 -9.21 -12.17
CA GLY A 140 0.86 -8.63 -13.51
C GLY A 140 -0.11 -7.49 -13.80
N ALA A 141 -0.84 -6.99 -12.79
CA ALA A 141 -1.65 -5.77 -12.96
C ALA A 141 -0.77 -4.60 -13.46
N ASN A 142 -1.30 -3.86 -14.44
CA ASN A 142 -0.62 -2.71 -15.02
C ASN A 142 -0.74 -1.47 -14.12
N PHE A 143 -1.86 -1.36 -13.41
CA PHE A 143 -2.12 -0.28 -12.47
C PHE A 143 -3.02 -0.80 -11.35
N VAL A 144 -2.70 -0.45 -10.11
CA VAL A 144 -3.51 -0.81 -8.93
C VAL A 144 -3.73 0.43 -8.08
N LEU A 145 -4.99 0.77 -7.89
CA LEU A 145 -5.41 1.81 -6.96
C LEU A 145 -6.08 1.16 -5.75
N GLY A 146 -5.54 1.39 -4.56
CA GLY A 146 -6.24 1.09 -3.31
C GLY A 146 -6.95 2.34 -2.77
N ILE A 147 -8.10 2.16 -2.13
CA ILE A 147 -8.72 3.21 -1.32
C ILE A 147 -9.00 2.73 0.10
N ASP A 148 -8.68 3.55 1.08
CA ASP A 148 -9.02 3.34 2.49
C ASP A 148 -8.97 4.67 3.24
N PRO A 149 -9.98 5.04 4.06
CA PRO A 149 -9.98 6.33 4.76
C PRO A 149 -9.04 6.39 5.97
N THR A 150 -8.37 5.29 6.34
CA THR A 150 -7.57 5.19 7.57
C THR A 150 -6.13 5.68 7.36
N PRO A 151 -5.70 6.80 7.98
CA PRO A 151 -4.39 7.39 7.66
C PRO A 151 -3.20 6.50 8.01
N LEU A 152 -3.29 5.75 9.12
CA LEU A 152 -2.26 4.78 9.51
C LEU A 152 -1.93 3.79 8.39
N PHE A 153 -2.96 3.30 7.69
CA PHE A 153 -2.76 2.33 6.62
C PHE A 153 -2.04 2.93 5.43
N LEU A 154 -2.28 4.21 5.11
CA LEU A 154 -1.51 4.92 4.09
C LEU A 154 -0.07 5.18 4.52
N MET A 155 0.18 5.47 5.80
CA MET A 155 1.54 5.58 6.34
C MET A 155 2.30 4.25 6.24
N GLN A 156 1.64 3.13 6.56
CA GLN A 156 2.19 1.79 6.37
C GLN A 156 2.49 1.47 4.90
N PHE A 157 1.59 1.86 3.99
CA PHE A 157 1.81 1.74 2.56
C PHE A 157 3.00 2.56 2.09
N TRP A 158 3.14 3.81 2.52
CA TRP A 158 4.29 4.65 2.13
C TRP A 158 5.60 4.15 2.70
N ALA A 159 5.60 3.51 3.87
CA ALA A 159 6.79 2.85 4.40
C ALA A 159 7.28 1.74 3.46
N LEU A 160 6.37 0.93 2.91
CA LEU A 160 6.72 -0.05 1.87
C LEU A 160 7.15 0.65 0.58
N GLN A 161 6.36 1.61 0.10
CA GLN A 161 6.60 2.27 -1.19
C GLN A 161 7.96 2.98 -1.25
N LYS A 162 8.44 3.54 -0.13
CA LYS A 162 9.79 4.12 0.00
C LYS A 162 10.87 3.15 -0.52
N TYR A 163 10.73 1.86 -0.23
CA TYR A 163 11.72 0.84 -0.58
C TYR A 163 11.33 0.03 -1.81
N LEU A 164 10.05 -0.28 -2.01
CA LEU A 164 9.61 -1.06 -3.17
C LEU A 164 9.78 -0.29 -4.49
N GLY A 165 9.62 1.04 -4.46
CA GLY A 165 9.74 1.90 -5.64
C GLY A 165 8.74 1.59 -6.76
N GLU A 166 7.65 0.89 -6.44
CA GLU A 166 6.73 0.30 -7.40
C GLU A 166 5.69 1.33 -7.86
N GLN A 167 5.91 1.88 -9.06
CA GLN A 167 5.13 2.99 -9.60
C GLN A 167 3.72 2.61 -10.05
N ARG A 168 3.40 1.31 -10.14
CA ARG A 168 2.08 0.83 -10.57
C ARG A 168 1.04 0.83 -9.46
N VAL A 169 1.44 0.92 -8.19
CA VAL A 169 0.53 0.82 -7.05
C VAL A 169 0.44 2.14 -6.30
N TRP A 170 -0.79 2.58 -6.04
CA TRP A 170 -1.07 3.82 -5.31
C TRP A 170 -2.25 3.62 -4.36
N LEU A 171 -2.24 4.34 -3.24
CA LEU A 171 -3.37 4.38 -2.31
C LEU A 171 -3.90 5.82 -2.14
N LEU A 172 -5.20 5.97 -1.98
CA LEU A 172 -5.86 7.25 -1.66
C LEU A 172 -6.63 7.16 -0.33
N PRO A 173 -6.61 8.24 0.48
CA PRO A 173 -7.38 8.29 1.72
C PRO A 173 -8.84 8.62 1.41
N ALA A 174 -9.55 7.63 0.87
CA ALA A 174 -10.90 7.80 0.37
C ALA A 174 -11.80 6.62 0.75
N ARG A 175 -13.09 6.91 0.89
CA ARG A 175 -14.16 5.91 0.93
C ARG A 175 -14.74 5.71 -0.47
N CYS A 176 -15.42 4.59 -0.69
CA CYS A 176 -15.99 4.26 -1.99
C CYS A 176 -17.01 5.32 -2.44
N GLU A 177 -17.85 5.81 -1.52
CA GLU A 177 -18.84 6.86 -1.74
C GLU A 177 -18.25 8.24 -2.06
N GLU A 178 -16.95 8.43 -1.83
CA GLU A 178 -16.24 9.67 -2.14
C GLU A 178 -15.63 9.65 -3.54
N LEU A 179 -15.66 8.51 -4.23
CA LEU A 179 -15.21 8.41 -5.62
C LEU A 179 -16.20 9.09 -6.57
N PRO A 180 -15.73 9.74 -7.64
CA PRO A 180 -16.61 10.24 -8.69
C PRO A 180 -17.46 9.12 -9.28
N ALA A 181 -18.75 9.40 -9.51
CA ALA A 181 -19.66 8.48 -10.17
C ALA A 181 -19.19 8.17 -11.61
N ALA A 182 -19.55 6.98 -12.10
CA ALA A 182 -19.29 6.55 -13.48
C ALA A 182 -17.81 6.69 -13.91
N LEU A 183 -16.87 6.34 -13.03
CA LEU A 183 -15.44 6.44 -13.34
C LEU A 183 -15.04 5.54 -14.52
N GLU A 184 -15.69 4.38 -14.70
CA GLU A 184 -15.49 3.39 -15.79
C GLU A 184 -14.00 3.13 -16.16
N ALA A 185 -13.10 3.27 -15.19
CA ALA A 185 -11.65 3.31 -15.41
C ALA A 185 -10.91 2.03 -14.99
N PHE A 186 -11.61 1.06 -14.40
CA PHE A 186 -11.02 -0.15 -13.85
C PHE A 186 -11.60 -1.39 -14.51
N ASP A 187 -10.71 -2.33 -14.85
CA ASP A 187 -11.08 -3.59 -15.48
C ASP A 187 -11.47 -4.64 -14.43
N THR A 188 -11.00 -4.49 -13.18
CA THR A 188 -11.32 -5.36 -12.06
C THR A 188 -11.44 -4.56 -10.77
N VAL A 189 -12.45 -4.86 -9.96
CA VAL A 189 -12.69 -4.22 -8.65
C VAL A 189 -12.76 -5.29 -7.57
N PHE A 190 -12.00 -5.10 -6.49
CA PHE A 190 -12.05 -5.91 -5.29
C PHE A 190 -12.74 -5.13 -4.17
N SER A 191 -13.63 -5.81 -3.43
CA SER A 191 -14.19 -5.33 -2.17
C SER A 191 -14.16 -6.48 -1.18
N MET A 192 -13.08 -6.54 -0.38
CA MET A 192 -12.77 -7.70 0.46
C MET A 192 -12.85 -7.36 1.95
N GLY A 193 -14.06 -7.45 2.51
CA GLY A 193 -14.34 -7.07 3.90
C GLY A 193 -15.06 -5.72 4.03
N VAL A 194 -15.53 -5.18 2.91
CA VAL A 194 -16.48 -4.07 2.80
C VAL A 194 -17.61 -4.57 1.90
N LEU A 195 -18.86 -4.37 2.32
CA LEU A 195 -20.08 -4.76 1.59
C LEU A 195 -20.82 -3.51 1.13
#